data_AF-A0A962FM22-F1
#
_entry.id   AF-A0A962FM22-F1
#
_cell.length_a   1.000
_cell.length_b   1.000
_cell.length_c   1.000
_cell.angle_alpha   90.00
_cell.angle_beta   90.00
_cell.angle_gamma   90.00
#
_symmetry.space_group_name_H-M   'P 1'
#
loop_
_entity.id
_entity.type
_entity.pdbx_description
1 polymer ?
#
loop_
_entity_poly.entity_id
_entity_poly.type
_entity_poly.pdbx_seq_one_letter_code
_entity_poly.pdbx_strand_id
1 'polypeptide(L)'
;MSRAGASRSDLQTGADAMSVYRTFLFAPGNHPRRAEKALSLDADAVILDLEDACAISEKVATRPVVVAALQKPRRGLGYVRVNAPSTEYCYGDVVAMVQAGVDGIVLPKVETAGELQTI
;
A
#
# COMPACT_ATOMS: atom_id res chain seq x y z
N MET A 1 37.39 0.75 -2.75
CA MET A 1 36.87 -0.65 -2.77
C MET A 1 35.36 -0.59 -2.82
N SER A 2 34.79 -0.53 -4.03
CA SER A 2 33.35 -0.44 -4.29
C SER A 2 32.91 -1.77 -4.88
N ARG A 3 31.98 -2.48 -4.22
CA ARG A 3 31.35 -3.66 -4.83
C ARG A 3 30.32 -3.16 -5.83
N ALA A 4 30.61 -3.37 -7.11
CA ALA A 4 29.65 -3.27 -8.19
C ALA A 4 28.47 -4.21 -7.88
N GLY A 5 27.26 -3.64 -7.79
CA GLY A 5 26.02 -4.41 -7.72
C GLY A 5 25.74 -5.03 -9.08
N ALA A 6 25.54 -6.35 -9.10
CA ALA A 6 25.24 -7.12 -10.31
C ALA A 6 24.00 -6.56 -11.04
N SER A 7 24.07 -6.44 -12.37
CA SER A 7 22.94 -6.10 -13.23
C SER A 7 21.93 -7.23 -13.23
N ARG A 8 20.65 -6.91 -13.06
CA ARG A 8 19.52 -7.86 -12.98
C ARG A 8 19.14 -8.53 -14.31
N SER A 9 20.01 -8.59 -15.31
CA SER A 9 19.61 -8.95 -16.68
C SER A 9 19.58 -10.45 -17.00
N ASP A 10 20.15 -11.35 -16.19
CA ASP A 10 20.33 -12.73 -16.65
C ASP A 10 20.08 -13.77 -15.56
N LEU A 11 18.81 -14.10 -15.28
CA LEU A 11 18.44 -15.39 -14.69
C LEU A 11 17.12 -15.91 -15.29
N GLN A 12 17.18 -17.20 -15.62
CA GLN A 12 16.35 -17.99 -16.53
C GLN A 12 14.97 -18.37 -15.96
N THR A 13 14.05 -18.59 -16.90
CA THR A 13 12.73 -19.25 -16.84
C THR A 13 12.68 -20.56 -16.02
N GLY A 14 11.67 -20.71 -15.15
CA GLY A 14 11.26 -21.99 -14.55
C GLY A 14 10.73 -21.86 -13.11
N ALA A 15 9.41 -22.04 -12.92
CA ALA A 15 8.66 -21.84 -11.66
C ALA A 15 8.81 -20.43 -11.08
N ASP A 16 7.75 -19.63 -11.30
CA ASP A 16 7.55 -18.25 -10.87
C ASP A 16 8.32 -17.93 -9.57
N ALA A 17 9.47 -17.27 -9.72
CA ALA A 17 10.31 -16.88 -8.60
C ALA A 17 9.52 -15.83 -7.81
N MET A 18 8.69 -16.30 -6.87
CA MET A 18 7.91 -15.44 -5.99
C MET A 18 8.85 -14.39 -5.41
N SER A 19 8.65 -13.14 -5.82
CA SER A 19 9.42 -12.03 -5.29
C SER A 19 9.16 -11.98 -3.78
N VAL A 20 10.15 -12.38 -2.99
CA VAL A 20 10.02 -12.41 -1.54
C VAL A 20 9.95 -10.97 -1.05
N TYR A 21 8.80 -10.56 -0.53
CA TYR A 21 8.65 -9.30 0.19
C TYR A 21 9.22 -9.48 1.61
N ARG A 22 10.36 -8.85 1.89
CA ARG A 22 11.04 -8.91 3.19
C ARG A 22 10.60 -7.79 4.12
N THR A 23 10.15 -6.67 3.54
CA THR A 23 9.76 -5.48 4.30
C THR A 23 8.45 -4.88 3.82
N PHE A 24 7.52 -4.69 4.78
CA PHE A 24 6.30 -3.90 4.62
C PHE A 24 6.37 -2.72 5.59
N LEU A 25 6.58 -1.50 5.06
CA LEU A 25 6.68 -0.30 5.86
C LEU A 25 5.32 0.41 5.97
N PHE A 26 4.78 0.51 7.17
CA PHE A 26 3.54 1.25 7.41
C PHE A 26 3.79 2.75 7.57
N ALA A 27 2.91 3.56 6.99
CA ALA A 27 2.87 5.00 7.20
C ALA A 27 1.43 5.52 7.31
N PRO A 28 1.14 6.49 8.20
CA PRO A 28 -0.19 7.08 8.34
C PRO A 28 -0.59 7.84 7.07
N GLY A 29 -1.76 7.54 6.51
CA GLY A 29 -2.28 8.20 5.31
C GLY A 29 -2.62 9.68 5.53
N ASN A 30 -3.02 10.07 6.75
CA ASN A 30 -3.39 11.43 7.13
C ASN A 30 -2.18 12.36 7.35
N HIS A 31 -0.95 11.87 7.17
CA HIS A 31 0.27 12.65 7.38
C HIS A 31 1.11 12.73 6.09
N PRO A 32 0.78 13.65 5.15
CA PRO A 32 1.33 13.67 3.78
C PRO A 32 2.86 13.57 3.73
N ARG A 33 3.57 14.36 4.54
CA ARG A 33 5.04 14.34 4.60
C ARG A 33 5.62 12.97 4.99
N ARG A 34 4.95 12.21 5.87
CA ARG A 34 5.40 10.88 6.29
C ARG A 34 5.09 9.84 5.23
N ALA A 35 3.89 9.89 4.63
CA ALA A 35 3.51 9.02 3.53
C ALA A 35 4.48 9.15 2.34
N GLU A 36 4.77 10.38 1.90
CA GLU A 36 5.72 10.65 0.82
C GLU A 36 7.14 10.20 1.16
N LYS A 37 7.57 10.45 2.41
CA LYS A 37 8.88 10.00 2.85
C LYS A 37 8.97 8.47 2.82
N ALA A 38 7.95 7.76 3.31
CA ALA A 38 7.93 6.30 3.33
C ALA A 38 8.04 5.72 1.91
N LEU A 39 7.27 6.23 0.96
CA LEU A 39 7.32 5.82 -0.46
C LEU A 39 8.70 6.04 -1.13
N SER A 40 9.51 6.96 -0.59
CA SER A 40 10.88 7.21 -1.07
C SER A 40 11.95 6.29 -0.47
N LEU A 41 11.62 5.50 0.55
CA LEU A 41 12.56 4.59 1.22
C LEU A 41 12.68 3.26 0.48
N ASP A 42 13.74 2.51 0.77
CA ASP A 42 14.07 1.25 0.12
C ASP A 42 13.35 0.05 0.75
N ALA A 43 12.04 0.20 1.01
CA ALA A 43 11.19 -0.89 1.44
C ALA A 43 10.68 -1.67 0.22
N ASP A 44 10.50 -2.98 0.36
CA ASP A 44 9.95 -3.79 -0.74
C ASP A 44 8.50 -3.37 -1.04
N ALA A 45 7.72 -3.07 0.01
CA ALA A 45 6.41 -2.43 -0.07
C ALA A 45 6.18 -1.40 1.03
N VAL A 46 5.42 -0.35 0.72
CA VAL A 46 4.94 0.66 1.67
C VAL A 46 3.43 0.56 1.75
N ILE A 47 2.89 0.48 2.96
CA ILE A 47 1.45 0.44 3.24
C ILE A 47 1.04 1.80 3.80
N LEU A 48 0.28 2.56 3.02
CA LEU A 48 -0.38 3.77 3.49
C LEU A 48 -1.66 3.38 4.23
N ASP A 49 -1.79 3.82 5.48
CA ASP A 49 -2.83 3.36 6.38
C ASP A 49 -3.99 4.36 6.50
N LEU A 50 -5.20 3.92 6.12
CA LEU A 50 -6.47 4.65 6.31
C LEU A 50 -7.24 4.16 7.55
N GLU A 51 -6.78 3.08 8.18
CA GLU A 51 -7.47 2.43 9.29
C GLU A 51 -7.05 3.01 10.64
N ASP A 52 -6.27 2.28 11.43
CA ASP A 52 -6.01 2.59 12.84
C ASP A 52 -5.06 3.79 13.01
N ALA A 53 -4.26 4.14 12.00
CA ALA A 53 -3.42 5.32 12.03
C ALA A 53 -4.16 6.63 11.66
N CYS A 54 -5.46 6.57 11.37
CA CYS A 54 -6.27 7.72 10.99
C CYS A 54 -7.47 7.90 11.93
N ALA A 55 -7.60 9.09 12.52
CA ALA A 55 -8.74 9.39 13.40
C ALA A 55 -10.06 9.34 12.61
N ILE A 56 -11.16 8.94 13.25
CA ILE A 56 -12.48 8.79 12.62
C ILE A 56 -12.87 10.04 11.83
N SER A 57 -12.69 11.23 12.43
CA SER A 57 -12.99 12.53 11.82
C SER A 57 -12.19 12.84 10.55
N GLU A 58 -11.09 12.15 10.31
CA GLU A 58 -10.17 12.40 9.21
C GLU A 58 -10.27 11.37 8.08
N LYS A 59 -10.97 10.24 8.29
CA LYS A 59 -10.96 9.08 7.36
C LYS A 59 -11.30 9.48 5.93
N VAL A 60 -12.45 10.13 5.73
CA VAL A 60 -12.91 10.54 4.40
C VAL A 60 -11.98 11.57 3.78
N ALA A 61 -11.54 12.57 4.56
CA ALA A 61 -10.64 13.63 4.10
C ALA A 61 -9.23 13.14 3.76
N THR A 62 -8.82 11.98 4.30
CA THR A 62 -7.51 11.39 4.07
C THR A 62 -7.37 10.72 2.70
N ARG A 63 -8.47 10.23 2.12
CA ARG A 63 -8.47 9.56 0.80
C ARG A 63 -7.72 10.34 -0.28
N PRO A 64 -8.04 11.62 -0.58
CA PRO A 64 -7.32 12.37 -1.62
C PRO A 64 -5.83 12.56 -1.32
N VAL A 65 -5.43 12.60 -0.03
CA VAL A 65 -4.01 12.69 0.35
C VAL A 65 -3.25 11.43 -0.04
N VAL A 66 -3.82 10.26 0.25
CA VAL A 66 -3.24 8.96 -0.12
C VAL A 66 -3.19 8.79 -1.63
N VAL A 67 -4.26 9.15 -2.35
CA VAL A 67 -4.27 9.15 -3.83
C VAL A 67 -3.13 10.00 -4.37
N ALA A 68 -3.00 11.24 -3.90
CA ALA A 68 -1.96 12.15 -4.37
C ALA A 68 -0.55 11.63 -4.07
N ALA A 69 -0.34 10.95 -2.93
CA ALA A 69 0.94 10.34 -2.60
C ALA A 69 1.29 9.17 -3.54
N LEU A 70 0.31 8.32 -3.89
CA LEU A 70 0.52 7.17 -4.77
C LEU A 70 0.81 7.56 -6.23
N GLN A 71 0.42 8.76 -6.67
CA GLN A 71 0.79 9.29 -7.99
C GLN A 71 2.25 9.75 -8.09
N LYS A 72 2.97 9.83 -6.97
CA LYS A 72 4.37 10.31 -6.95
C LYS A 72 5.34 9.15 -7.24
N PRO A 73 6.54 9.46 -7.75
CA PRO A 73 7.60 8.47 -7.90
C PRO A 73 7.92 7.78 -6.57
N ARG A 74 8.07 6.46 -6.59
CA ARG A 74 8.35 5.61 -5.43
C ARG A 74 9.39 4.54 -5.77
N ARG A 75 10.08 4.03 -4.76
CA ARG A 75 11.16 3.01 -4.93
C ARG A 75 10.66 1.57 -4.91
N GLY A 76 9.66 1.30 -4.08
CA GLY A 76 9.03 -0.01 -3.93
C GLY A 76 7.55 0.01 -4.25
N LEU A 77 6.85 -1.07 -3.87
CA LEU A 77 5.42 -1.19 -4.10
C LEU A 77 4.60 -0.26 -3.19
N GLY A 78 3.49 0.26 -3.69
CA GLY A 78 2.55 1.12 -2.98
C GLY A 78 1.25 0.38 -2.68
N TYR A 79 1.05 0.04 -1.42
CA TYR A 79 -0.16 -0.60 -0.90
C TYR A 79 -0.98 0.38 -0.07
N VAL A 80 -2.27 0.11 0.08
CA VAL A 80 -3.14 0.84 1.00
C VAL A 80 -3.87 -0.13 1.91
N ARG A 81 -3.78 0.10 3.22
CA ARG A 81 -4.68 -0.56 4.18
C ARG A 81 -5.94 0.26 4.30
N VAL A 82 -7.03 -0.28 3.76
CA VAL A 82 -8.37 0.32 3.84
C VAL A 82 -8.98 0.07 5.22
N ASN A 83 -10.09 0.73 5.52
CA ASN A 83 -10.87 0.39 6.72
C ASN A 83 -11.53 -0.99 6.61
N ALA A 84 -11.82 -1.62 7.76
CA ALA A 84 -12.39 -2.96 7.83
C ALA A 84 -13.76 -3.07 7.12
N PRO A 85 -14.10 -4.24 6.52
CA PRO A 85 -15.37 -4.46 5.80
C PRO A 85 -16.63 -4.08 6.58
N SER A 86 -16.59 -4.24 7.91
CA SER A 86 -17.71 -3.94 8.82
C SER A 86 -17.92 -2.44 9.09
N THR A 87 -17.10 -1.56 8.52
CA THR A 87 -17.18 -0.11 8.71
C THR A 87 -17.81 0.59 7.52
N GLU A 88 -18.43 1.75 7.75
CA GLU A 88 -18.99 2.60 6.69
C GLU A 88 -17.92 3.17 5.73
N TYR A 89 -16.63 3.10 6.11
CA TYR A 89 -15.54 3.72 5.37
C TYR A 89 -14.99 2.81 4.27
N CYS A 90 -15.04 1.49 4.45
CA CYS A 90 -14.35 0.51 3.61
C CYS A 90 -14.66 0.68 2.12
N TYR A 91 -15.95 0.69 1.75
CA TYR A 91 -16.37 0.82 0.35
C TYR A 91 -15.83 2.10 -0.29
N GLY A 92 -15.95 3.23 0.41
CA GLY A 92 -15.44 4.51 -0.10
C GLY A 92 -13.92 4.58 -0.19
N ASP A 93 -13.20 3.83 0.65
CA ASP A 93 -11.74 3.70 0.56
C ASP A 93 -11.35 2.88 -0.66
N VAL A 94 -11.98 1.71 -0.86
CA VAL A 94 -11.73 0.84 -2.02
C VAL A 94 -12.00 1.57 -3.32
N VAL A 95 -13.16 2.21 -3.46
CA VAL A 95 -13.52 3.01 -4.64
C VAL A 95 -12.51 4.13 -4.89
N ALA A 96 -12.03 4.79 -3.84
CA ALA A 96 -11.04 5.85 -3.98
C ALA A 96 -9.64 5.32 -4.35
N MET A 97 -9.27 4.10 -3.95
CA MET A 97 -7.93 3.56 -4.15
C MET A 97 -7.77 2.72 -5.41
N VAL A 98 -8.82 2.07 -5.91
CA VAL A 98 -8.78 1.24 -7.14
C VAL A 98 -8.70 2.14 -8.37
N GLN A 99 -7.54 2.75 -8.56
CA GLN A 99 -7.18 3.58 -9.70
C GLN A 99 -5.68 3.41 -10.02
N ALA A 100 -5.20 4.11 -11.04
CA ALA A 100 -3.78 4.04 -11.42
C ALA A 100 -2.87 4.40 -10.23
N GLY A 101 -1.80 3.62 -10.02
CA GLY A 101 -0.73 3.91 -9.05
C GLY A 101 -0.70 3.04 -7.79
N VAL A 102 -1.82 2.40 -7.40
CA VAL A 102 -1.84 1.41 -6.33
C VAL A 102 -1.41 0.04 -6.85
N ASP A 103 -0.58 -0.69 -6.09
CA ASP A 103 -0.20 -2.06 -6.43
C ASP A 103 -0.99 -3.11 -5.64
N GLY A 104 -1.61 -2.74 -4.53
CA GLY A 104 -2.42 -3.64 -3.75
C GLY A 104 -3.21 -2.99 -2.62
N ILE A 105 -4.27 -3.69 -2.22
CA ILE A 105 -5.11 -3.33 -1.08
C ILE A 105 -4.87 -4.35 0.03
N VAL A 106 -4.71 -3.85 1.25
CA VAL A 106 -4.70 -4.65 2.47
C VAL A 106 -6.07 -4.49 3.12
N LEU A 107 -6.85 -5.57 3.13
CA LEU A 107 -8.16 -5.63 3.77
C LEU A 107 -8.01 -6.14 5.22
N PRO A 108 -8.19 -5.29 6.25
CA PRO A 108 -7.99 -5.71 7.63
C PRO A 108 -9.24 -6.41 8.19
N LYS A 109 -9.04 -7.18 9.27
CA LYS A 109 -10.12 -7.71 10.12
C LYS A 109 -11.18 -8.52 9.32
N VAL A 110 -10.73 -9.28 8.32
CA VAL A 110 -11.58 -10.24 7.59
C VAL A 110 -11.83 -11.45 8.50
N GLU A 111 -13.10 -11.73 8.80
CA GLU A 111 -13.55 -12.84 9.63
C GLU A 111 -14.24 -13.94 8.80
N THR A 112 -14.77 -13.60 7.62
CA THR A 112 -15.44 -14.57 6.74
C THR A 112 -14.99 -14.48 5.28
N ALA A 113 -15.12 -15.58 4.54
CA ALA A 113 -14.87 -15.58 3.10
C ALA A 113 -15.84 -14.66 2.33
N GLY A 114 -17.07 -14.47 2.83
CA GLY A 114 -18.06 -13.60 2.22
C GLY A 114 -17.68 -12.11 2.22
N GLU A 115 -16.97 -11.66 3.27
CA GLU A 115 -16.42 -10.31 3.32
C GLU A 115 -15.37 -10.09 2.22
N LEU A 116 -14.50 -11.07 1.98
CA LEU A 116 -13.52 -10.99 0.90
C LEU A 116 -14.19 -11.01 -0.48
N GLN A 117 -15.26 -11.78 -0.67
CA GLN A 117 -16.00 -11.87 -1.93
C GLN A 117 -16.80 -10.60 -2.27
N THR A 118 -17.08 -9.76 -1.28
CA THR A 118 -17.86 -8.53 -1.45
C THR A 118 -17.03 -7.36 -1.99
N ILE A 119 -15.72 -7.40 -1.76
CA ILE A 119 -14.74 -6.37 -2.16
C ILE A 119 -14.23 -6.65 -3.57
#